data_AF-A0A0A2VJJ8-F1
#
_entry.id   AF-A0A0A2VJJ8-F1
#
_cell.length_a   1.000
_cell.length_b   1.000
_cell.length_c   1.000
_cell.angle_alpha   90.00
_cell.angle_beta   90.00
_cell.angle_gamma   90.00
#
_symmetry.space_group_name_H-M   'P 1'
#
loop_
_entity.id
_entity.type
_entity.pdbx_description
1 polymer ?
#
loop_
_entity_poly.entity_id
_entity_poly.type
_entity_poly.pdbx_seq_one_letter_code
_entity_poly.pdbx_strand_id
1 'polypeptide(L)'
;MISSVRSSAHGPFCDSRALARHEGPEIELATEYALSDRLFTVCMTIFIFRGQPDTYYNRHVLLYFSSPDCSTLHETIHTQRQEEGAPWNVYRLPGKTDWSEPSNYLAHVNAGAIMVRGDSVMAPVSVVAATPVAGRHKDGGWNCQNFLLEGLQALVHQGMQSQDWYDAVEEELLDKVIEGAVG
;
A
#
# COMPACT_ATOMS: atom_id res chain seq x y z
N MET A 1 -25.60 40.43 81.55
CA MET A 1 -24.18 40.60 81.95
C MET A 1 -23.38 41.06 80.73
N ILE A 2 -22.34 41.84 81.01
CA ILE A 2 -21.65 42.81 80.16
C ILE A 2 -20.44 42.16 79.48
N SER A 3 -20.08 42.62 78.26
CA SER A 3 -18.73 42.64 77.64
C SER A 3 -18.11 41.29 77.22
N SER A 4 -17.28 41.16 76.18
CA SER A 4 -16.33 42.13 75.61
C SER A 4 -15.84 41.71 74.21
N VAL A 5 -15.89 42.66 73.26
CA VAL A 5 -14.85 43.14 72.33
C VAL A 5 -14.16 42.21 71.29
N ARG A 6 -14.51 42.47 70.02
CA ARG A 6 -13.72 42.73 68.78
C ARG A 6 -12.27 42.20 68.65
N SER A 7 -11.93 41.67 67.46
CA SER A 7 -11.09 42.40 66.49
C SER A 7 -11.16 41.78 65.08
N SER A 8 -10.78 42.58 64.09
CA SER A 8 -11.11 42.48 62.67
C SER A 8 -9.88 42.36 61.76
N ALA A 9 -10.12 41.75 60.59
CA ALA A 9 -9.54 42.03 59.27
C ALA A 9 -8.14 41.49 58.91
N HIS A 10 -8.06 40.73 57.79
CA HIS A 10 -7.30 41.06 56.56
C HIS A 10 -7.19 39.82 55.65
N GLY A 11 -7.81 39.85 54.47
CA GLY A 11 -7.08 39.61 53.21
C GLY A 11 -7.74 38.53 52.34
N PRO A 12 -7.47 38.48 51.02
CA PRO A 12 -8.49 38.83 50.03
C PRO A 12 -8.91 37.69 49.09
N PHE A 13 -9.95 37.99 48.30
CA PHE A 13 -10.44 37.27 47.13
C PHE A 13 -9.34 36.66 46.26
N CYS A 14 -9.61 35.46 45.74
CA CYS A 14 -9.11 35.05 44.43
C CYS A 14 -10.21 34.31 43.66
N ASP A 15 -10.60 34.93 42.54
CA ASP A 15 -11.42 34.36 41.48
C ASP A 15 -10.98 32.94 41.13
N SER A 16 -11.94 32.02 41.13
CA SER A 16 -11.82 30.73 40.46
C SER A 16 -11.90 30.96 38.96
N ARG A 17 -10.82 31.53 38.39
CA ARG A 17 -10.62 31.66 36.96
C ARG A 17 -10.52 30.24 36.39
N ALA A 18 -11.51 29.87 35.61
CA ALA A 18 -11.50 28.67 34.79
C ALA A 18 -10.14 28.55 34.09
N LEU A 19 -9.39 27.51 34.42
CA LEU A 19 -8.25 27.09 33.61
C LEU A 19 -8.83 26.65 32.27
N ALA A 20 -8.71 27.52 31.27
CA ALA A 20 -8.76 27.09 29.89
C ALA A 20 -7.76 25.94 29.75
N ARG A 21 -8.26 24.74 29.45
CA ARG A 21 -7.42 23.63 29.04
C ARG A 21 -6.66 24.11 27.82
N HIS A 22 -5.36 24.33 27.99
CA HIS A 22 -4.43 24.49 26.90
C HIS A 22 -4.41 23.15 26.16
N GLU A 23 -5.17 23.03 25.08
CA GLU A 23 -4.94 22.03 24.04
C GLU A 23 -3.60 22.40 23.38
N GLY A 24 -2.51 21.90 23.96
CA GLY A 24 -1.15 22.15 23.50
C GLY A 24 -0.72 21.18 22.41
N PRO A 25 0.33 21.53 21.63
CA PRO A 25 0.91 20.72 20.55
C PRO A 25 1.50 19.38 21.01
N GLU A 26 1.61 19.13 22.33
CA GLU A 26 2.12 17.87 22.88
C GLU A 26 1.17 16.68 22.67
N ILE A 27 -0.15 16.91 22.63
CA ILE A 27 -1.13 15.84 22.36
C ILE A 27 -1.10 15.45 20.88
N GLU A 28 -0.97 16.42 19.98
CA GLU A 28 -0.80 16.17 18.54
C GLU A 28 0.51 15.44 18.26
N LEU A 29 1.64 15.88 18.84
CA LEU A 29 2.92 15.20 18.70
C LEU A 29 2.84 13.75 19.22
N ALA A 30 2.30 13.52 20.42
CA ALA A 30 2.18 12.18 20.99
C ALA A 30 1.30 11.26 20.13
N THR A 31 0.27 11.80 19.49
CA THR A 31 -0.61 11.06 18.58
C THR A 31 0.09 10.74 17.26
N GLU A 32 0.86 11.68 16.71
CA GLU A 32 1.65 11.50 15.49
C GLU A 32 2.79 10.47 15.70
N TYR A 33 3.49 10.52 16.83
CA TYR A 33 4.49 9.52 17.22
C TYR A 33 3.86 8.14 17.44
N ALA A 34 2.70 8.04 18.09
CA ALA A 34 1.99 6.78 18.31
C ALA A 34 1.49 6.15 17.00
N LEU A 35 1.18 6.95 15.98
CA LEU A 35 0.81 6.46 14.64
C LEU A 35 2.03 6.02 13.81
N SER A 36 3.18 6.67 13.99
CA SER A 36 4.44 6.34 13.29
C SER A 36 5.07 5.01 13.77
N ASP A 37 4.87 4.64 15.04
CA ASP A 37 5.36 3.37 15.60
C ASP A 37 4.39 2.19 15.40
N ARG A 38 3.15 2.47 14.99
CA ARG A 38 2.18 1.41 14.70
C ARG A 38 2.58 0.70 13.41
N LEU A 39 2.61 -0.63 13.47
CA LEU A 39 2.78 -1.47 12.30
C LEU A 39 1.44 -1.69 11.59
N PHE A 40 1.49 -1.68 10.27
CA PHE A 40 0.39 -1.88 9.35
C PHE A 40 0.70 -3.05 8.44
N THR A 41 -0.33 -3.84 8.15
CA THR A 41 -0.27 -4.94 7.18
C THR A 41 -0.63 -4.40 5.80
N VAL A 42 0.22 -4.60 4.81
CA VAL A 42 -0.06 -4.30 3.40
C VAL A 42 -0.18 -5.62 2.64
N CYS A 43 -1.39 -5.96 2.22
CA CYS A 43 -1.71 -7.16 1.45
C CYS A 43 -1.52 -6.92 -0.04
N MET A 44 -1.02 -7.93 -0.76
CA MET A 44 -0.79 -7.91 -2.19
C MET A 44 -1.62 -8.97 -2.90
N THR A 45 -2.30 -8.59 -3.98
CA THR A 45 -3.07 -9.51 -4.83
C THR A 45 -2.71 -9.26 -6.29
N ILE A 46 -2.32 -10.31 -7.00
CA ILE A 46 -2.02 -10.26 -8.43
C ILE A 46 -3.25 -10.73 -9.18
N PHE A 47 -3.84 -9.89 -10.02
CA PHE A 47 -4.97 -10.25 -10.88
C PHE A 47 -4.48 -10.60 -12.28
N ILE A 48 -5.03 -11.67 -12.86
CA ILE A 48 -4.65 -12.22 -14.15
C ILE A 48 -5.85 -12.17 -15.09
N PHE A 49 -5.64 -11.65 -16.29
CA PHE A 49 -6.65 -11.47 -17.31
C PHE A 49 -6.25 -12.14 -18.62
N ARG A 50 -7.24 -12.70 -19.32
CA ARG A 50 -7.07 -13.24 -20.67
C ARG A 50 -6.71 -12.13 -21.65
N GLY A 51 -5.67 -12.38 -22.45
CA GLY A 51 -5.32 -11.58 -23.63
C GLY A 51 -6.00 -12.08 -24.89
N GLN A 52 -5.76 -11.41 -26.02
CA GLN A 52 -6.15 -11.86 -27.35
C GLN A 52 -4.92 -11.79 -28.28
N PRO A 53 -4.41 -12.94 -28.78
CA PRO A 53 -4.86 -14.31 -28.51
C PRO A 53 -4.61 -14.74 -27.06
N ASP A 54 -5.39 -15.71 -26.56
CA ASP A 54 -5.27 -16.27 -25.20
C ASP A 54 -4.12 -17.28 -25.12
N THR A 55 -2.90 -16.76 -25.25
CA THR A 55 -1.64 -17.47 -25.05
C THR A 55 -1.03 -17.04 -23.72
N TYR A 56 -0.25 -17.91 -23.08
CA TYR A 56 0.29 -17.65 -21.73
C TYR A 56 1.12 -16.36 -21.67
N TYR A 57 1.91 -16.06 -22.71
CA TYR A 57 2.75 -14.87 -22.82
C TYR A 57 1.96 -13.58 -23.14
N ASN A 58 0.67 -13.69 -23.47
CA ASN A 58 -0.23 -12.55 -23.74
C ASN A 58 -1.23 -12.28 -22.61
N ARG A 59 -1.14 -12.99 -21.49
CA ARG A 59 -2.00 -12.70 -20.32
C ARG A 59 -1.58 -11.39 -19.67
N HIS A 60 -2.58 -10.58 -19.33
CA HIS A 60 -2.35 -9.30 -18.66
C HIS A 60 -2.40 -9.49 -17.14
N VAL A 61 -1.51 -8.81 -16.42
CA VAL A 61 -1.46 -8.87 -14.96
C VAL A 61 -1.45 -7.49 -14.34
N LEU A 62 -2.11 -7.37 -13.18
CA LEU A 62 -2.17 -6.18 -12.35
C LEU A 62 -1.77 -6.55 -10.93
N LEU A 63 -1.03 -5.68 -10.23
CA LEU A 63 -0.76 -5.84 -8.80
C LEU A 63 -1.61 -4.87 -8.00
N TYR A 64 -2.37 -5.36 -7.03
CA TYR A 64 -3.22 -4.59 -6.16
C TYR A 64 -2.73 -4.65 -4.71
N PHE A 65 -2.69 -3.48 -4.07
CA PHE A 65 -2.33 -3.29 -2.68
C PHE A 65 -3.55 -2.86 -1.88
N SER A 66 -3.73 -3.47 -0.72
CA SER A 66 -4.73 -3.07 0.26
C SER A 66 -4.21 -3.23 1.69
N SER A 67 -4.88 -2.64 2.66
CA SER A 67 -4.54 -2.85 4.07
C SER A 67 -5.79 -3.04 4.91
N PRO A 68 -5.85 -4.09 5.76
CA PRO A 68 -6.90 -4.18 6.78
C PRO A 68 -6.74 -3.12 7.88
N ASP A 69 -5.52 -2.60 8.07
CA ASP A 69 -5.18 -1.60 9.09
C ASP A 69 -5.37 -0.16 8.59
N CYS A 70 -5.34 0.06 7.28
CA CYS A 70 -5.51 1.36 6.62
C CYS A 70 -6.58 1.29 5.54
N SER A 71 -7.82 1.68 5.88
CA SER A 71 -8.97 1.65 4.97
C SER A 71 -8.84 2.53 3.72
N THR A 72 -7.88 3.47 3.71
CA THR A 72 -7.60 4.33 2.55
C THR A 72 -6.53 3.74 1.64
N LEU A 73 -5.80 2.70 2.06
CA LEU A 73 -4.82 2.04 1.20
C LEU A 73 -5.55 1.13 0.22
N HIS A 74 -5.72 1.64 -0.99
CA HIS A 74 -6.17 0.89 -2.15
C HIS A 74 -5.42 1.42 -3.37
N GLU A 75 -4.48 0.65 -3.88
CA GLU A 75 -3.67 1.06 -5.03
C GLU A 75 -3.47 -0.11 -5.99
N THR A 76 -3.72 0.11 -7.27
CA THR A 76 -3.31 -0.83 -8.33
C THR A 76 -2.15 -0.27 -9.11
N ILE A 77 -1.12 -1.11 -9.32
CA ILE A 77 0.04 -0.82 -10.15
C ILE A 77 0.05 -1.79 -11.33
N HIS A 78 0.28 -1.27 -12.52
CA HIS A 78 0.56 -2.08 -13.69
C HIS A 78 1.34 -1.32 -14.74
N THR A 79 1.80 -2.02 -15.76
CA THR A 79 2.42 -1.40 -16.94
C THR A 79 1.62 -1.66 -18.19
N GLN A 80 1.53 -0.64 -19.04
CA GLN A 80 0.87 -0.74 -20.34
C GLN A 80 1.61 0.13 -21.36
N ARG A 81 1.54 -0.29 -22.63
CA ARG A 81 1.90 0.51 -23.81
C ARG A 81 0.66 0.70 -24.67
N GLN A 82 0.57 1.83 -25.36
CA GLN A 82 -0.60 2.13 -26.20
C GLN A 82 -0.66 1.24 -27.45
N GLU A 83 0.50 0.98 -28.04
CA GLU A 83 0.64 0.18 -29.26
C GLU A 83 1.95 -0.59 -29.24
N GLU A 84 2.10 -1.53 -30.18
CA GLU A 84 3.33 -2.27 -30.34
C GLU A 84 4.50 -1.33 -30.68
N GLY A 85 5.63 -1.49 -29.98
CA GLY A 85 6.80 -0.62 -30.13
C GLY A 85 6.73 0.71 -29.37
N ALA A 86 5.57 1.10 -28.84
CA ALA A 86 5.47 2.30 -27.99
C ALA A 86 6.16 2.08 -26.62
N PRO A 87 6.66 3.16 -25.98
CA PRO A 87 7.21 3.08 -24.63
C PRO A 87 6.20 2.51 -23.62
N TRP A 88 6.70 1.69 -22.71
CA TRP A 88 5.94 1.23 -21.55
C TRP A 88 5.81 2.35 -20.53
N ASN A 89 4.63 2.45 -19.93
CA ASN A 89 4.33 3.39 -18.86
C ASN A 89 3.86 2.61 -17.63
N VAL A 90 4.28 3.06 -16.45
CA VAL A 90 3.77 2.58 -15.16
C VAL A 90 2.54 3.40 -14.80
N TYR A 91 1.43 2.72 -14.57
CA TYR A 91 0.18 3.32 -14.13
C TYR A 91 -0.08 2.99 -12.67
N ARG A 92 -0.56 4.00 -11.95
CA ARG A 92 -0.98 3.92 -10.56
C ARG A 92 -2.43 4.35 -10.49
N LEU A 93 -3.29 3.43 -10.09
CA LEU A 93 -4.73 3.65 -9.99
C LEU A 93 -5.10 3.62 -8.51
N PRO A 94 -5.29 4.79 -7.88
CA PRO A 94 -5.76 4.85 -6.51
C PRO A 94 -7.26 4.51 -6.45
N GLY A 95 -7.67 3.91 -5.35
CA GLY A 95 -9.08 3.62 -5.06
C GLY A 95 -9.40 2.12 -5.12
N LYS A 96 -10.41 1.75 -4.34
CA LYS A 96 -10.87 0.37 -4.25
C LYS A 96 -11.54 -0.03 -5.56
N THR A 97 -11.02 -1.07 -6.19
CA THR A 97 -11.53 -1.61 -7.46
C THR A 97 -11.70 -3.12 -7.33
N ASP A 98 -12.82 -3.65 -7.82
CA ASP A 98 -13.01 -5.09 -7.94
C ASP A 98 -12.51 -5.58 -9.31
N TRP A 99 -11.26 -6.05 -9.31
CA TRP A 99 -10.60 -6.54 -10.52
C TRP A 99 -11.06 -7.94 -10.94
N SER A 100 -11.99 -8.56 -10.22
CA SER A 100 -12.60 -9.84 -10.59
C SER A 100 -13.88 -9.70 -11.44
N GLU A 101 -14.43 -8.49 -11.54
CA GLU A 101 -15.65 -8.20 -12.31
C GLU A 101 -15.47 -8.24 -13.85
N PRO A 102 -14.35 -7.75 -14.44
CA PRO A 102 -14.20 -7.73 -15.89
C PRO A 102 -14.36 -9.11 -16.55
N SER A 103 -15.02 -9.17 -17.71
CA SER A 103 -15.34 -10.44 -18.38
C SER A 103 -14.11 -11.24 -18.85
N ASN A 104 -12.95 -10.59 -18.95
CA ASN A 104 -11.67 -11.22 -19.29
C ASN A 104 -10.86 -11.61 -18.05
N TYR A 105 -11.36 -11.42 -16.84
CA TYR A 105 -10.74 -11.94 -15.62
C TYR A 105 -10.59 -13.46 -15.71
N LEU A 106 -9.44 -13.97 -15.27
CA LEU A 106 -9.14 -15.39 -15.26
C LEU A 106 -8.99 -15.92 -13.83
N ALA A 107 -8.05 -15.35 -13.08
CA ALA A 107 -7.64 -15.83 -11.78
C ALA A 107 -6.92 -14.72 -11.00
N HIS A 108 -6.62 -14.98 -9.73
CA HIS A 108 -5.72 -14.16 -8.94
C HIS A 108 -4.79 -15.01 -8.07
N VAL A 109 -3.67 -14.41 -7.68
CA VAL A 109 -2.72 -14.94 -6.71
C VAL A 109 -2.72 -14.03 -5.49
N ASN A 110 -2.86 -14.61 -4.30
CA ASN A 110 -2.71 -13.88 -3.05
C ASN A 110 -1.23 -13.85 -2.68
N ALA A 111 -0.52 -12.82 -3.12
CA ALA A 111 0.93 -12.68 -2.98
C ALA A 111 1.40 -12.35 -1.55
N GLY A 112 0.61 -12.68 -0.53
CA GLY A 112 0.93 -12.46 0.87
C GLY A 112 0.81 -11.00 1.32
N ALA A 113 1.53 -10.67 2.39
CA ALA A 113 1.47 -9.35 3.02
C ALA A 113 2.85 -8.92 3.56
N ILE A 114 3.06 -7.61 3.64
CA ILE A 114 4.25 -6.95 4.18
C ILE A 114 3.85 -6.14 5.40
N MET A 115 4.62 -6.25 6.48
CA MET A 115 4.48 -5.38 7.65
C MET A 115 5.30 -4.12 7.45
N VAL A 116 4.67 -2.96 7.58
CA VAL A 116 5.32 -1.64 7.41
C VAL A 116 4.96 -0.72 8.56
N ARG A 117 5.75 0.31 8.80
CA ARG A 117 5.37 1.40 9.71
C ARG A 117 4.22 2.21 9.13
N GLY A 118 3.41 2.81 10.00
CA GLY A 118 2.26 3.62 9.58
C GLY A 118 2.61 4.78 8.64
N ASP A 119 3.75 5.43 8.89
CA ASP A 119 4.29 6.49 8.02
C ASP A 119 4.84 5.98 6.67
N SER A 120 4.97 4.67 6.51
CA SER A 120 5.59 3.99 5.38
C SER A 120 4.61 3.05 4.66
N VAL A 121 3.30 3.24 4.84
CA VAL A 121 2.25 2.37 4.27
C VAL A 121 2.33 2.24 2.74
N MET A 122 2.82 3.29 2.06
CA MET A 122 3.00 3.34 0.61
C MET A 122 4.38 2.84 0.14
N ALA A 123 5.26 2.39 1.04
CA ALA A 123 6.60 1.96 0.67
C ALA A 123 6.60 0.77 -0.30
N PRO A 124 5.81 -0.31 -0.08
CA PRO A 124 5.77 -1.43 -1.03
C PRO A 124 5.25 -1.02 -2.41
N VAL A 125 4.23 -0.16 -2.45
CA VAL A 125 3.69 0.42 -3.69
C VAL A 125 4.79 1.18 -4.44
N SER A 126 5.54 2.01 -3.73
CA SER A 126 6.58 2.85 -4.31
C SER A 126 7.75 2.04 -4.86
N VAL A 127 8.11 0.93 -4.18
CA VAL A 127 9.16 0.01 -4.65
C VAL A 127 8.77 -0.63 -5.98
N VAL A 128 7.56 -1.19 -6.09
CA VAL A 128 7.10 -1.82 -7.34
C VAL A 128 6.89 -0.78 -8.45
N ALA A 129 6.34 0.39 -8.13
CA ALA A 129 6.17 1.46 -9.13
C ALA A 129 7.50 1.99 -9.69
N ALA A 130 8.61 1.82 -8.96
CA ALA A 130 9.94 2.23 -9.38
C ALA A 130 10.63 1.25 -10.34
N THR A 131 10.01 0.11 -10.67
CA THR A 131 10.58 -0.86 -11.62
C THR A 131 10.89 -0.19 -12.97
N PRO A 132 12.14 -0.29 -13.47
CA PRO A 132 12.55 0.38 -14.70
C PRO A 132 11.83 -0.14 -15.96
N VAL A 133 11.09 0.74 -16.62
CA VAL A 133 10.41 0.45 -17.90
C VAL A 133 11.06 1.13 -19.11
N ALA A 134 12.02 2.03 -18.88
CA ALA A 134 12.72 2.76 -19.94
C ALA A 134 13.49 1.79 -20.86
N GLY A 135 13.31 1.93 -22.17
CA GLY A 135 13.98 1.08 -23.16
C GLY A 135 13.39 -0.33 -23.32
N ARG A 136 12.50 -0.77 -22.42
CA ARG A 136 11.88 -2.12 -22.46
C ARG A 136 11.05 -2.38 -23.71
N HIS A 137 10.58 -1.34 -24.41
CA HIS A 137 9.89 -1.48 -25.69
C HIS A 137 10.77 -2.09 -26.81
N LYS A 138 12.10 -2.08 -26.64
CA LYS A 138 13.06 -2.72 -27.55
C LYS A 138 13.34 -4.18 -27.21
N ASP A 139 12.92 -4.61 -26.02
CA ASP A 139 13.02 -5.99 -25.58
C ASP A 139 11.76 -6.73 -26.02
N GLY A 140 11.89 -7.55 -27.08
CA GLY A 140 10.77 -8.25 -27.69
C GLY A 140 10.07 -9.26 -26.77
N GLY A 141 10.71 -9.64 -25.65
CA GLY A 141 10.12 -10.54 -24.66
C GLY A 141 9.47 -9.83 -23.48
N TRP A 142 9.70 -8.53 -23.29
CA TRP A 142 9.27 -7.85 -22.07
C TRP A 142 7.80 -7.45 -22.10
N ASN A 143 7.05 -7.85 -21.08
CA ASN A 143 5.63 -7.55 -20.91
C ASN A 143 5.28 -7.17 -19.46
N CYS A 144 3.98 -7.02 -19.17
CA CYS A 144 3.51 -6.68 -17.82
C CYS A 144 3.79 -7.76 -16.76
N GLN A 145 3.98 -9.03 -17.15
CA GLN A 145 4.38 -10.09 -16.24
C GLN A 145 5.84 -9.88 -15.80
N ASN A 146 6.73 -9.51 -16.73
CA ASN A 146 8.11 -9.15 -16.38
C ASN A 146 8.18 -7.95 -15.45
N PHE A 147 7.42 -6.89 -15.70
CA PHE A 147 7.32 -5.74 -14.78
C PHE A 147 6.96 -6.17 -13.36
N LEU A 148 5.96 -7.04 -13.25
CA LEU A 148 5.46 -7.51 -11.98
C LEU A 148 6.53 -8.32 -11.25
N LEU A 149 7.13 -9.32 -11.91
CA LEU A 149 8.20 -10.15 -11.34
C LEU A 149 9.42 -9.30 -10.93
N GLU A 150 9.87 -8.37 -11.77
CA GLU A 150 10.96 -7.44 -11.42
C GLU A 150 10.61 -6.58 -10.20
N GLY A 151 9.35 -6.14 -10.08
CA GLY A 151 8.85 -5.40 -8.92
C GLY A 151 8.81 -6.24 -7.64
N LEU A 152 8.35 -7.49 -7.71
CA LEU A 152 8.37 -8.41 -6.57
C LEU A 152 9.82 -8.69 -6.12
N GLN A 153 10.73 -8.90 -7.06
CA GLN A 153 12.15 -9.08 -6.76
C GLN A 153 12.77 -7.82 -6.12
N ALA A 154 12.31 -6.62 -6.50
CA ALA A 154 12.74 -5.38 -5.84
C ALA A 154 12.30 -5.31 -4.37
N LEU A 155 11.13 -5.84 -4.02
CA LEU A 155 10.71 -5.97 -2.61
C LEU A 155 11.65 -6.89 -1.82
N VAL A 156 12.10 -7.99 -2.43
CA VAL A 156 13.10 -8.89 -1.84
C VAL A 156 14.44 -8.17 -1.63
N HIS A 157 14.93 -7.46 -2.66
CA HIS A 157 16.19 -6.73 -2.57
C HIS A 157 16.18 -5.62 -1.50
N GLN A 158 15.02 -5.04 -1.21
CA GLN A 158 14.84 -4.04 -0.14
C GLN A 158 14.61 -4.67 1.24
N GLY A 159 14.64 -6.01 1.34
CA GLY A 159 14.43 -6.73 2.60
C GLY A 159 12.98 -6.73 3.09
N MET A 160 12.01 -6.40 2.23
CA MET A 160 10.59 -6.39 2.58
C MET A 160 9.97 -7.79 2.53
N GLN A 161 10.55 -8.70 1.74
CA GLN A 161 10.16 -10.10 1.64
C GLN A 161 11.40 -11.01 1.45
N SER A 162 11.21 -12.31 1.61
CA SER A 162 12.25 -13.32 1.36
C SER A 162 12.29 -13.78 -0.09
N GLN A 163 13.39 -14.41 -0.49
CA GLN A 163 13.47 -15.10 -1.79
C GLN A 163 12.49 -16.28 -1.85
N ASP A 164 12.36 -17.06 -0.78
CA ASP A 164 11.38 -18.17 -0.71
C ASP A 164 9.94 -17.70 -0.96
N TRP A 165 9.60 -16.49 -0.50
CA TRP A 165 8.30 -15.88 -0.80
C TRP A 165 8.16 -15.55 -2.29
N TYR A 166 9.20 -14.98 -2.90
CA TYR A 166 9.20 -14.65 -4.33
C TYR A 166 9.05 -15.92 -5.16
N ASP A 167 9.85 -16.95 -4.88
CA ASP A 167 9.85 -18.19 -5.63
C ASP A 167 8.46 -18.86 -5.59
N ALA A 168 7.81 -18.87 -4.41
CA ALA A 168 6.46 -19.40 -4.25
C ALA A 168 5.40 -18.58 -5.02
N VAL A 169 5.50 -17.25 -5.01
CA VAL A 169 4.56 -16.38 -5.73
C VAL A 169 4.77 -16.48 -7.25
N GLU A 170 6.01 -16.58 -7.71
CA GLU A 170 6.35 -16.77 -9.12
C GLU A 170 5.82 -18.12 -9.63
N GLU A 171 6.01 -19.20 -8.87
CA GLU A 171 5.48 -20.53 -9.20
C GLU A 171 3.94 -20.50 -9.31
N GLU A 172 3.25 -19.96 -8.31
CA GLU A 172 1.78 -19.87 -8.33
C GLU A 172 1.28 -18.99 -9.50
N LEU A 173 1.97 -17.88 -9.79
CA LEU A 173 1.65 -17.03 -10.93
C LEU A 173 1.82 -17.77 -12.26
N LEU A 174 2.93 -18.50 -12.44
CA LEU A 174 3.19 -19.27 -13.65
C LEU A 174 2.13 -20.35 -13.86
N ASP A 175 1.78 -21.08 -12.81
CA ASP A 175 0.70 -22.08 -12.85
C ASP A 175 -0.62 -21.45 -13.33
N LYS A 176 -1.00 -20.30 -12.77
CA LYS A 176 -2.22 -19.58 -13.16
C LYS A 176 -2.16 -18.94 -14.54
N VAL A 177 -0.98 -18.56 -15.02
CA VAL A 177 -0.77 -18.00 -16.37
C VAL A 177 -0.73 -19.09 -17.44
N ILE A 178 -0.37 -20.32 -17.10
CA ILE A 178 -0.40 -21.47 -18.02
C ILE A 178 -1.79 -22.12 -18.04
N GLU A 179 -2.52 -22.11 -16.93
CA GLU A 179 -3.81 -22.79 -16.77
C GLU A 179 -4.80 -22.40 -17.90
N GLY A 180 -5.14 -23.35 -18.77
CA GLY A 180 -6.09 -23.16 -19.87
C GLY A 180 -5.60 -22.27 -21.03
N ALA A 181 -4.31 -21.93 -21.10
CA ALA A 181 -3.74 -21.21 -22.23
C ALA A 181 -3.59 -22.13 -23.45
N VAL A 182 -3.78 -21.59 -24.65
CA VAL A 182 -3.45 -22.31 -25.90
C VAL A 182 -1.97 -22.02 -26.23
N GLY A 183 -1.23 -23.08 -26.61
CA GLY A 183 0.19 -23.01 -27.01
C GLY A 183 0.39 -22.42 -28.40
#